data_AF-A0A7S8C609-F1
#
_entry.id   AF-A0A7S8C609-F1
#
_cell.length_a   1.000
_cell.length_b   1.000
_cell.length_c   1.000
_cell.angle_alpha   90.00
_cell.angle_beta   90.00
_cell.angle_gamma   90.00
#
_symmetry.space_group_name_H-M   'P 1'
#
loop_
_entity.id
_entity.type
_entity.pdbx_description
1 polymer ?
#
loop_
_entity_poly.entity_id
_entity_poly.type
_entity_poly.pdbx_seq_one_letter_code
_entity_poly.pdbx_strand_id
1 'polypeptide(L)'
;MPDIWPGLITAADLTVIDHLGIGCQYITEDDVSSDIVGVFDAQYQREDAGNPGIMSSTPMLFVRLADLPVDPEADQGHVVVNGVEYRVIEPEKDGQGGCRLILHNTKYL
;
A
#
# COMPACT_ATOMS: atom_id res chain seq x y z
N MET A 1 17.03 -7.01 -28.34
CA MET A 1 17.52 -6.20 -27.20
C MET A 1 16.94 -6.81 -25.93
N PRO A 2 17.69 -6.92 -24.84
CA PRO A 2 17.10 -7.32 -23.56
C PRO A 2 16.05 -6.29 -23.17
N ASP A 3 14.90 -6.77 -22.71
CA ASP A 3 13.87 -5.91 -22.14
C ASP A 3 14.35 -5.43 -20.76
N ILE A 4 14.83 -4.19 -20.70
CA ILE A 4 15.36 -3.58 -19.48
C ILE A 4 14.25 -2.93 -18.64
N TRP A 5 13.04 -2.85 -19.17
CA TRP A 5 11.94 -2.09 -18.59
C TRP A 5 11.55 -2.56 -17.18
N PRO A 6 11.37 -3.87 -16.90
CA PRO A 6 11.04 -4.33 -15.55
C PRO A 6 12.08 -3.95 -14.49
N GLY A 7 13.36 -3.96 -14.88
CA GLY A 7 14.46 -3.57 -13.99
C GLY A 7 14.46 -2.08 -13.67
N LEU A 8 14.10 -1.23 -14.62
CA LEU A 8 13.99 0.22 -14.42
C LEU A 8 12.84 0.57 -13.48
N ILE A 9 11.69 -0.08 -13.63
CA ILE A 9 10.55 0.13 -12.72
C ILE A 9 10.93 -0.26 -11.30
N THR A 10 11.50 -1.46 -11.13
CA THR A 10 11.94 -1.93 -9.82
C THR A 10 12.93 -0.94 -9.17
N ALA A 11 13.86 -0.39 -9.95
CA ALA A 11 14.82 0.59 -9.46
C ALA A 11 14.14 1.92 -9.07
N ALA A 12 13.12 2.35 -9.82
CA ALA A 12 12.33 3.53 -9.50
C ALA A 12 11.56 3.34 -8.18
N ASP A 13 10.84 2.22 -8.02
CA ASP A 13 10.09 1.91 -6.80
C ASP A 13 11.00 1.91 -5.57
N LEU A 14 12.16 1.24 -5.68
CA LEU A 14 13.16 1.19 -4.62
C LEU A 14 13.65 2.60 -4.24
N THR A 15 13.94 3.44 -5.23
CA THR A 15 14.42 4.81 -5.00
C THR A 15 13.34 5.67 -4.32
N VAL A 16 12.08 5.52 -4.74
CA VAL A 16 10.94 6.23 -4.15
C VAL A 16 10.73 5.81 -2.71
N ILE A 17 10.74 4.51 -2.43
CA ILE A 17 10.56 3.98 -1.07
C ILE A 17 11.75 4.36 -0.17
N ASP A 18 12.99 4.35 -0.69
CA ASP A 18 14.15 4.79 0.08
C ASP A 18 14.06 6.26 0.51
N HIS A 19 13.51 7.13 -0.35
CA HIS A 19 13.45 8.57 -0.09
C HIS A 19 12.20 9.02 0.68
N LEU A 20 11.04 8.43 0.37
CA LEU A 20 9.72 8.86 0.87
C LEU A 20 9.08 7.83 1.79
N GLY A 21 9.68 6.65 1.91
CA GLY A 21 9.14 5.56 2.71
C GLY A 21 9.14 5.88 4.19
N ILE A 22 8.11 5.40 4.85
CA ILE A 22 8.00 5.40 6.30
C ILE A 22 7.92 3.96 6.80
N GLY A 23 8.53 3.71 7.96
CA GLY A 23 8.41 2.43 8.63
C GLY A 23 6.97 2.23 9.12
N CYS A 24 6.39 1.09 8.78
CA CYS A 24 5.07 0.67 9.20
C CYS A 24 5.06 -0.82 9.51
N GLN A 25 3.97 -1.30 10.11
CA GLN A 25 3.80 -2.71 10.44
C GLN A 25 2.63 -3.26 9.66
N TYR A 26 2.84 -4.38 8.98
CA TYR A 26 1.75 -5.19 8.44
C TYR A 26 1.42 -6.27 9.47
N ILE A 27 0.14 -6.40 9.81
CA ILE A 27 -0.39 -7.41 10.72
C ILE A 27 -1.33 -8.28 9.88
N THR A 28 -1.00 -9.56 9.72
CA THR A 28 -1.85 -10.49 8.97
C THR A 28 -3.15 -10.81 9.74
N GLU A 29 -4.13 -11.44 9.09
CA GLU A 29 -5.33 -11.95 9.78
C GLU A 29 -5.01 -12.92 10.93
N ASP A 30 -3.86 -13.62 10.86
CA ASP A 30 -3.34 -14.50 11.92
C ASP A 30 -2.57 -13.76 13.04
N ASP A 31 -2.69 -12.43 13.12
CA ASP A 31 -2.00 -11.56 14.09
C ASP A 31 -0.46 -11.63 14.02
N VAL A 32 0.10 -11.99 12.86
CA VAL A 32 1.55 -11.98 12.65
C VAL A 32 1.99 -10.60 12.18
N SER A 33 2.74 -9.90 13.04
CA SER A 33 3.30 -8.58 12.73
C SER A 33 4.63 -8.68 11.99
N SER A 34 4.79 -7.90 10.92
CA SER A 34 6.02 -7.75 10.14
C SER A 34 6.31 -6.28 9.87
N ASP A 35 7.55 -5.86 10.12
CA ASP A 35 8.00 -4.51 9.78
C ASP A 35 8.17 -4.39 8.26
N ILE A 36 7.56 -3.36 7.69
CA ILE A 36 7.59 -3.04 6.26
C ILE A 36 7.91 -1.55 6.08
N VAL A 37 8.27 -1.17 4.85
CA VAL A 37 8.45 0.24 4.47
C VAL A 37 7.54 0.54 3.30
N GLY A 38 6.80 1.65 3.40
CA GLY A 38 5.90 2.07 2.34
C GLY A 38 5.73 3.58 2.29
N VAL A 39 5.22 4.07 1.16
CA VAL A 39 4.89 5.49 0.98
C VAL A 39 3.43 5.69 1.35
N PHE A 40 3.20 6.48 2.40
CA PHE A 40 1.86 6.71 2.95
C PHE A 40 1.29 8.05 2.51
N ASP A 41 0.06 8.02 2.01
CA ASP A 41 -0.74 9.19 1.71
C ASP A 41 -2.02 9.16 2.55
N ALA A 42 -2.08 10.04 3.56
CA ALA A 42 -3.22 10.12 4.47
C ALA A 42 -4.49 10.70 3.82
N GLN A 43 -4.35 11.43 2.70
CA GLN A 43 -5.43 12.15 2.04
C GLN A 43 -5.58 11.75 0.57
N TYR A 44 -5.21 10.51 0.23
CA TYR A 44 -5.26 10.02 -1.14
C TYR A 44 -6.67 10.19 -1.74
N GLN A 45 -6.71 10.88 -2.88
CA GLN A 45 -7.92 11.16 -3.63
C GLN A 45 -8.01 10.17 -4.78
N ARG A 46 -8.95 9.22 -4.68
CA ARG A 46 -9.24 8.30 -5.77
C ARG A 46 -10.10 9.04 -6.79
N GLU A 47 -9.58 9.22 -8.00
CA GLU A 47 -10.40 9.71 -9.12
C GLU A 47 -11.31 8.58 -9.60
N ASP A 48 -12.63 8.73 -9.42
CA ASP A 48 -13.61 7.84 -10.02
C ASP A 48 -13.91 8.32 -11.45
N ALA A 49 -13.41 7.58 -12.43
CA ALA A 49 -13.60 7.88 -13.85
C ALA A 49 -15.08 7.82 -14.29
N GLY A 50 -15.97 7.24 -13.48
CA GLY A 50 -17.40 7.08 -13.79
C GLY A 50 -18.34 8.13 -13.19
N ASN A 51 -17.90 8.86 -12.15
CA ASN A 51 -18.74 9.83 -11.44
C ASN A 51 -17.95 11.12 -11.09
N PRO A 52 -17.88 12.09 -12.03
CA PRO A 52 -17.29 13.39 -11.73
C PRO A 52 -18.15 14.12 -10.68
N GLY A 53 -17.74 14.05 -9.41
CA GLY A 53 -18.41 14.79 -8.32
C GLY A 53 -18.30 14.18 -6.92
N ILE A 54 -17.94 12.90 -6.79
CA ILE A 54 -17.76 12.26 -5.47
C ILE A 54 -16.27 12.01 -5.27
N MET A 55 -15.60 12.93 -4.57
CA MET A 55 -14.22 12.74 -4.12
C MET A 55 -14.25 12.08 -2.75
N SER A 56 -13.96 10.78 -2.69
CA SER A 56 -13.68 10.12 -1.41
C SER A 56 -12.20 10.26 -1.12
N SER A 57 -11.85 10.80 0.06
CA SER A 57 -10.47 10.79 0.56
C SER A 57 -10.33 9.59 1.49
N THR A 58 -9.49 8.64 1.09
CA THR A 58 -9.20 7.42 1.85
C THR A 58 -7.70 7.27 1.93
N PRO A 59 -7.11 6.96 3.10
CA PRO A 59 -5.67 6.76 3.18
C PRO A 59 -5.19 5.64 2.26
N MET A 60 -3.97 5.77 1.75
CA MET A 60 -3.34 4.79 0.87
C MET A 60 -1.90 4.56 1.30
N LEU A 61 -1.45 3.31 1.22
CA LEU A 61 -0.06 2.93 1.44
C LEU A 61 0.46 2.19 0.19
N PHE A 62 1.47 2.77 -0.45
CA PHE A 62 2.21 2.08 -1.52
C PHE A 62 3.34 1.26 -0.91
N VAL A 63 3.42 -0.02 -1.29
CA VAL A 63 4.43 -0.98 -0.85
C VAL A 63 4.89 -1.84 -2.03
N ARG A 64 6.02 -2.53 -1.87
CA ARG A 64 6.37 -3.62 -2.80
C ARG A 64 5.71 -4.90 -2.34
N LEU A 65 5.17 -5.68 -3.27
CA LEU A 65 4.59 -6.99 -2.99
C LEU A 65 5.61 -7.95 -2.37
N ALA A 66 6.88 -7.84 -2.77
CA ALA A 66 7.96 -8.67 -2.23
C ALA A 66 8.31 -8.36 -0.76
N ASP A 67 7.93 -7.19 -0.26
CA ASP A 67 8.20 -6.77 1.12
C ASP A 67 7.04 -7.17 2.07
N LEU A 68 5.92 -7.65 1.53
CA LEU A 68 4.79 -8.14 2.33
C LEU A 68 4.98 -9.60 2.75
N PRO A 69 4.57 -9.97 3.98
CA PRO A 69 4.69 -11.36 4.47
C PRO A 69 3.71 -12.32 3.79
N VAL A 70 2.64 -11.79 3.19
CA VAL A 70 1.58 -12.53 2.51
C VAL A 70 1.05 -11.70 1.34
N ASP A 71 0.40 -12.36 0.38
CA ASP A 71 -0.33 -11.67 -0.67
C ASP A 71 -1.54 -10.92 -0.07
N PRO A 72 -1.62 -9.58 -0.21
CA PRO A 72 -2.69 -8.79 0.41
C PRO A 72 -4.07 -9.04 -0.21
N GLU A 73 -4.19 -9.70 -1.37
CA GLU A 73 -5.48 -10.15 -1.91
C GLU A 73 -6.01 -11.43 -1.24
N ALA A 74 -5.11 -12.20 -0.62
CA ALA A 74 -5.43 -13.45 0.05
C ALA A 74 -5.63 -13.30 1.56
N ASP A 75 -5.47 -12.09 2.10
CA ASP A 75 -5.48 -11.78 3.52
C ASP A 75 -6.37 -10.55 3.82
N GLN A 76 -6.92 -10.48 5.02
CA GLN A 76 -7.68 -9.32 5.52
C GLN A 76 -6.89 -8.53 6.58
N GLY A 77 -5.58 -8.40 6.38
CA GLY A 77 -4.67 -7.77 7.33
C GLY A 77 -4.90 -6.28 7.58
N HIS A 78 -4.15 -5.78 8.56
CA HIS A 78 -4.14 -4.40 9.01
C HIS A 78 -2.74 -3.81 8.85
N VAL A 79 -2.67 -2.48 8.69
CA VAL A 79 -1.40 -1.75 8.71
C VAL A 79 -1.39 -0.74 9.84
N VAL A 80 -0.28 -0.70 10.57
CA VAL A 80 -0.03 0.33 11.58
C VAL A 80 0.96 1.33 11.04
N VAL A 81 0.53 2.57 10.90
CA VAL A 81 1.32 3.68 10.38
C VAL A 81 1.31 4.81 11.39
N ASN A 82 2.48 5.24 11.87
CA ASN A 82 2.61 6.29 12.91
C ASN A 82 1.75 6.01 14.17
N GLY A 83 1.60 4.73 14.55
CA GLY A 83 0.78 4.31 15.69
C GLY A 83 -0.73 4.37 15.47
N VAL A 84 -1.19 4.64 14.24
CA VAL A 84 -2.60 4.54 13.85
C VAL A 84 -2.80 3.25 13.06
N GLU A 85 -3.78 2.47 13.47
CA GLU A 85 -4.16 1.24 12.79
C GLU A 85 -5.18 1.54 11.68
N TYR A 86 -4.96 0.89 10.54
CA TYR A 86 -5.84 0.94 9.39
C TYR A 86 -6.11 -0.47 8.89
N ARG A 87 -7.36 -0.74 8.52
CA ARG A 87 -7.72 -1.98 7.83
C ARG A 87 -7.42 -1.84 6.34
N VAL A 88 -6.82 -2.86 5.74
CA VAL A 88 -6.70 -2.94 4.27
C VAL A 88 -8.07 -3.27 3.70
N ILE A 89 -8.60 -2.41 2.84
CA ILE A 89 -9.92 -2.61 2.21
C ILE A 89 -9.83 -3.10 0.77
N GLU A 90 -8.83 -2.63 0.03
CA GLU A 90 -8.64 -2.98 -1.38
C GLU A 90 -7.15 -2.90 -1.74
N PRO A 91 -6.50 -4.01 -2.05
CA PRO A 91 -5.18 -4.01 -2.65
C PRO A 91 -5.29 -3.81 -4.18
N GLU A 92 -4.55 -2.84 -4.71
CA GLU A 92 -4.41 -2.62 -6.16
C GLU A 92 -2.98 -2.96 -6.59
N LYS A 93 -2.79 -4.14 -7.20
CA LYS A 93 -1.49 -4.55 -7.78
C LYS A 93 -1.25 -3.81 -9.09
N ASP A 94 -0.04 -3.32 -9.31
CA ASP A 94 0.33 -2.61 -10.55
C ASP A 94 0.83 -3.54 -11.68
N GLY A 95 0.98 -4.84 -11.39
CA GLY A 95 1.52 -5.84 -12.31
C GLY A 95 3.04 -5.78 -12.53
N GLN A 96 3.73 -4.89 -11.84
CA GLN A 96 5.18 -4.63 -11.95
C GLN A 96 5.93 -4.84 -10.61
N GLY A 97 5.20 -5.13 -9.53
CA GLY A 97 5.76 -5.52 -8.24
C GLY A 97 5.40 -4.55 -7.11
N GLY A 98 4.77 -3.42 -7.42
CA GLY A 98 4.17 -2.52 -6.46
C GLY A 98 2.71 -2.86 -6.18
N CYS A 99 2.24 -2.41 -5.03
CA CYS A 99 0.85 -2.52 -4.62
C CYS A 99 0.43 -1.27 -3.87
N ARG A 100 -0.72 -0.70 -4.26
CA ARG A 100 -1.40 0.33 -3.46
C ARG A 100 -2.41 -0.36 -2.57
N LEU A 101 -2.21 -0.27 -1.26
CA LEU A 101 -3.19 -0.69 -0.27
C LEU A 101 -4.11 0.49 0.01
N ILE A 102 -5.38 0.38 -0.38
CA ILE A 102 -6.40 1.33 0.03
C ILE A 102 -6.83 0.96 1.45
N LEU A 103 -6.87 1.97 2.31
CA LEU A 103 -6.99 1.80 3.75
C LEU A 103 -8.26 2.46 4.30
N HIS A 104 -8.78 1.89 5.38
CA HIS A 104 -9.84 2.48 6.17
C HIS A 104 -9.42 2.60 7.63
N ASN A 105 -9.63 3.78 8.22
CA ASN A 105 -9.30 4.01 9.62
C ASN A 105 -10.24 3.19 10.52
N THR A 106 -9.67 2.38 11.42
CA THR A 106 -10.43 1.54 12.34
C THR A 106 -10.94 2.31 13.57
N LYS A 107 -10.69 3.62 13.69
CA LYS A 107 -11.31 4.48 14.73
C LYS A 107 -12.80 4.73 14.47
N TYR A 108 -13.63 3.72 14.71
CA TYR A 108 -15.02 3.85 15.09
C TYR A 108 -15.35 2.83 16.20
N LEU A 109 -15.17 3.26 17.45
CA LEU A 109 -15.98 2.84 18.60
C LEU A 109 -16.77 4.08 19.06
#